data_AF-A0A7Z9K090-F1
#
_entry.id   AF-A0A7Z9K090-F1
#
_cell.length_a   1.000
_cell.length_b   1.000
_cell.length_c   1.000
_cell.angle_alpha   90.00
_cell.angle_beta   90.00
_cell.angle_gamma   90.00
#
_symmetry.space_group_name_H-M   'P 1'
#
loop_
_entity.id
_entity.type
_entity.pdbx_description
1 polymer ?
#
loop_
_entity_poly.entity_id
_entity_poly.type
_entity_poly.pdbx_seq_one_letter_code
_entity_poly.pdbx_strand_id
1 'polypeptide(L)'
;MAQQNRRLVEEINQAEYLQEICLETPQITIGTQCGIGMYEFKSIGYRDSELILEFKLVMDAKRSDCERIAYNLGDRCVLTAAQFLYAYEYHAFA
;
A
#
# COMPACT_ATOMS: atom_id res chain seq x y z
N MET A 1 -7.66 -31.34 3.88
CA MET A 1 -6.63 -31.18 2.82
C MET A 1 -7.17 -30.43 1.60
N ALA A 2 -8.15 -30.94 0.85
CA ALA A 2 -8.62 -30.29 -0.39
C ALA A 2 -9.20 -28.87 -0.24
N GLN A 3 -9.78 -28.52 0.91
CA GLN A 3 -10.31 -27.17 1.16
C GLN A 3 -9.22 -26.18 1.56
N GLN A 4 -8.19 -26.64 2.27
CA GLN A 4 -7.05 -25.81 2.67
C GLN A 4 -6.18 -25.47 1.46
N ASN A 5 -5.96 -26.43 0.56
CA ASN A 5 -5.25 -26.17 -0.70
C ASN A 5 -5.97 -25.16 -1.59
N ARG A 6 -7.32 -25.17 -1.59
CA ARG A 6 -8.11 -24.18 -2.34
C ARG A 6 -7.94 -22.76 -1.79
N ARG A 7 -8.00 -22.60 -0.47
CA ARG A 7 -7.76 -21.30 0.18
C ARG A 7 -6.36 -20.75 -0.11
N LEU A 8 -5.33 -21.61 -0.04
CA LEU A 8 -3.96 -21.22 -0.36
C LEU A 8 -3.82 -20.74 -1.81
N VAL A 9 -4.48 -21.40 -2.75
CA VAL A 9 -4.49 -20.97 -4.17
C VAL A 9 -5.19 -19.62 -4.32
N GLU A 10 -6.32 -19.41 -3.63
CA GLU A 10 -7.03 -18.13 -3.65
C GLU A 10 -6.18 -16.99 -3.07
N GLU A 11 -5.47 -17.23 -1.96
CA GLU A 11 -4.55 -16.27 -1.33
C GLU A 11 -3.36 -15.92 -2.25
N ILE A 12 -2.79 -16.92 -2.94
CA ILE A 12 -1.73 -16.71 -3.93
C ILE A 12 -2.24 -15.84 -5.09
N ASN A 13 -3.39 -16.21 -5.66
CA ASN A 13 -3.97 -15.48 -6.80
C ASN A 13 -4.29 -14.02 -6.43
N GLN A 14 -4.76 -13.75 -5.22
CA GLN A 14 -5.01 -12.39 -4.74
C GLN A 14 -3.72 -11.57 -4.61
N ALA A 15 -2.66 -12.16 -4.06
CA ALA A 15 -1.37 -11.49 -3.93
C ALA A 15 -0.76 -11.19 -5.30
N GLU A 16 -0.80 -12.14 -6.25
CA GLU A 16 -0.32 -11.94 -7.62
C GLU A 16 -1.08 -10.81 -8.33
N TYR A 17 -2.42 -10.81 -8.22
CA TYR A 17 -3.25 -9.77 -8.82
C TYR A 17 -2.95 -8.37 -8.29
N LEU A 18 -2.85 -8.22 -6.96
CA LEU A 18 -2.51 -6.92 -6.35
C LEU A 18 -1.08 -6.48 -6.70
N GLN A 19 -0.15 -7.42 -6.82
CA GLN A 19 1.20 -7.15 -7.26
C GLN A 19 1.22 -6.59 -8.70
N GLU A 20 0.46 -7.19 -9.62
CA GLU A 20 0.36 -6.70 -10.99
C GLU A 20 -0.18 -5.26 -11.06
N ILE A 21 -1.25 -4.94 -10.32
CA ILE A 21 -1.78 -3.57 -10.23
C ILE A 21 -0.68 -2.60 -9.76
N CYS A 22 0.04 -2.97 -8.70
CA CYS A 22 1.10 -2.13 -8.15
C CYS A 22 2.33 -2.00 -9.06
N LEU A 23 2.57 -2.96 -9.95
CA LEU A 23 3.63 -2.86 -10.96
C LEU A 23 3.23 -1.95 -12.12
N GLU A 24 1.96 -1.96 -12.52
CA GLU A 24 1.42 -1.08 -13.57
C GLU A 24 1.24 0.37 -13.06
N THR A 25 0.77 0.52 -11.83
CA THR A 25 0.49 1.80 -11.17
C THR A 25 1.20 1.87 -9.81
N PRO A 26 2.54 2.09 -9.80
CA PRO A 26 3.32 1.99 -8.58
C PRO A 26 3.10 3.15 -7.61
N GLN A 27 2.39 4.20 -8.01
CA GLN A 27 2.20 5.39 -7.18
C GLN A 27 0.77 5.52 -6.71
N ILE A 28 0.62 5.82 -5.42
CA ILE A 28 -0.66 6.10 -4.78
C ILE A 28 -0.57 7.41 -3.99
N THR A 29 -1.64 8.18 -3.97
CA THR A 29 -1.74 9.38 -3.14
C THR A 29 -2.51 9.01 -1.87
N ILE A 30 -1.91 9.28 -0.72
CA ILE A 30 -2.48 8.99 0.59
C ILE A 30 -2.51 10.30 1.37
N GLY A 31 -3.71 10.73 1.73
CA GLY A 31 -3.90 11.74 2.76
C GLY A 31 -3.56 11.19 4.14
N THR A 32 -3.06 12.01 5.04
CA THR A 32 -2.78 11.66 6.43
C THR A 32 -3.22 12.82 7.32
N GLN A 33 -3.24 12.61 8.64
CA GLN A 33 -3.37 13.72 9.59
C GLN A 33 -2.25 14.79 9.45
N CYS A 34 -1.13 14.45 8.80
CA CYS A 34 0.01 15.32 8.56
C CYS A 34 0.04 15.92 7.13
N GLY A 35 -1.05 15.81 6.37
CA GLY A 35 -1.15 16.31 4.99
C GLY A 35 -1.16 15.19 3.95
N ILE A 36 -1.00 15.54 2.67
CA ILE A 36 -1.15 14.60 1.55
C ILE A 36 0.21 14.23 0.97
N GLY A 37 0.52 12.93 0.94
CA GLY A 37 1.77 12.39 0.39
C GLY A 37 1.52 11.50 -0.82
N MET A 38 2.48 11.50 -1.76
CA MET A 38 2.54 10.47 -2.80
C MET A 38 3.50 9.38 -2.33
N TYR A 39 3.09 8.13 -2.48
CA TYR A 39 3.84 6.97 -2.04
C TYR A 39 4.06 6.03 -3.23
N GLU A 40 5.22 5.41 -3.28
CA GLU A 40 5.61 4.47 -4.32
C GLU A 40 5.72 3.06 -3.74
N PHE A 41 5.12 2.09 -4.43
CA PHE A 41 5.12 0.67 -4.07
C PHE A 41 6.55 0.14 -3.93
N LYS A 42 6.74 -0.73 -2.94
CA LYS A 42 8.03 -1.38 -2.65
C LYS A 42 7.92 -2.90 -2.61
N SER A 43 6.94 -3.42 -1.89
CA SER A 43 6.79 -4.86 -1.73
C SER A 43 5.38 -5.24 -1.31
N ILE A 44 5.02 -6.47 -1.62
CA ILE A 44 3.85 -7.16 -1.11
C ILE A 44 4.32 -8.39 -0.33
N GLY A 45 3.66 -8.72 0.76
CA GLY A 45 4.04 -9.83 1.60
C GLY A 45 3.03 -10.10 2.71
N TYR A 46 3.35 -11.01 3.61
CA TYR A 46 2.48 -11.37 4.72
C TYR A 46 3.08 -10.96 6.05
N ARG A 47 2.25 -10.40 6.94
CA ARG A 47 2.57 -10.12 8.33
C ARG A 47 1.41 -10.61 9.21
N ASP A 48 1.71 -11.42 10.22
CA ASP A 48 0.70 -11.97 11.13
C ASP A 48 -0.51 -12.61 10.40
N SER A 49 -0.23 -13.34 9.31
CA SER A 49 -1.20 -13.98 8.41
C SER A 49 -2.10 -13.02 7.61
N GLU A 50 -1.80 -11.73 7.57
CA GLU A 50 -2.48 -10.73 6.76
C GLU A 50 -1.60 -10.29 5.58
N LEU A 51 -2.21 -10.19 4.39
CA LEU A 51 -1.54 -9.67 3.19
C LEU A 51 -1.38 -8.15 3.31
N ILE A 52 -0.14 -7.69 3.23
CA ILE A 52 0.24 -6.30 3.36
C ILE A 52 1.01 -5.80 2.14
N LEU A 53 0.80 -4.53 1.82
CA LEU A 53 1.48 -3.80 0.76
C LEU A 53 2.28 -2.67 1.40
N GLU A 54 3.57 -2.61 1.12
CA GLU A 54 4.48 -1.59 1.63
C GLU A 54 4.78 -0.56 0.55
N PHE A 55 4.69 0.71 0.93
CA PHE A 55 4.97 1.86 0.10
C PHE A 55 5.98 2.78 0.78
N LYS A 56 6.73 3.52 -0.01
CA LYS A 56 7.67 4.55 0.45
C LYS A 56 7.22 5.93 0.01
N LEU A 57 7.20 6.89 0.93
CA LEU A 57 6.91 8.29 0.64
C LEU A 57 7.90 8.82 -0.40
N VAL A 58 7.36 9.38 -1.48
CA VAL A 58 8.14 10.07 -2.50
C VAL A 58 8.44 11.47 -1.99
N MET A 59 9.71 11.73 -1.71
CA MET A 59 10.18 13.05 -1.30
C MET A 59 10.25 13.95 -2.53
N ASP A 60 9.30 14.84 -2.68
CA ASP A 60 9.31 15.92 -3.68
C ASP A 60 9.47 17.26 -2.95
N ALA A 61 10.58 17.96 -3.22
CA ALA A 61 10.83 19.29 -2.66
C ALA A 61 9.76 20.33 -3.05
N LYS A 62 8.90 20.04 -4.04
CA LYS A 62 7.77 20.89 -4.43
C LYS A 62 6.49 20.63 -3.63
N ARG A 63 6.41 19.53 -2.86
CA ARG A 63 5.24 19.17 -2.04
C ARG A 63 5.58 19.34 -0.55
N SER A 64 5.06 20.40 0.05
CA SER A 64 5.41 20.84 1.40
C SER A 64 5.03 19.87 2.52
N ASP A 65 4.07 18.97 2.30
CA ASP A 65 3.62 18.05 3.34
C ASP A 65 4.58 16.87 3.56
N CYS A 66 5.42 16.52 2.57
CA CYS A 66 6.30 15.34 2.64
C CYS A 66 7.27 15.39 3.82
N GLU A 67 7.86 16.55 4.11
CA GLU A 67 8.77 16.71 5.26
C GLU A 67 8.05 16.53 6.59
N ARG A 68 6.84 17.09 6.71
CA ARG A 68 6.01 16.97 7.91
C ARG A 68 5.54 15.54 8.12
N ILE A 69 5.12 14.85 7.06
CA ILE A 69 4.77 13.43 7.09
C ILE A 69 5.98 12.61 7.54
N ALA A 70 7.12 12.76 6.86
CA ALA A 70 8.34 11.99 7.16
C ALA A 70 8.80 12.18 8.61
N TYR A 71 8.72 13.41 9.13
CA TYR A 71 9.11 13.72 10.51
C TYR A 71 8.18 13.07 11.55
N ASN A 72 6.86 13.07 11.31
CA ASN A 72 5.89 12.63 12.32
C ASN A 72 5.50 11.15 12.19
N LEU A 73 5.47 10.61 10.97
CA LEU A 73 4.95 9.28 10.65
C LEU A 73 6.02 8.35 10.06
N GLY A 74 7.17 8.89 9.65
CA GLY A 74 8.18 8.15 8.89
C GLY A 74 7.92 8.17 7.38
N ASP A 75 8.81 7.52 6.63
CA ASP A 75 8.78 7.49 5.16
C ASP A 75 8.19 6.18 4.58
N ARG A 76 7.69 5.28 5.43
CA ARG A 76 7.06 4.02 5.03
C ARG A 76 5.59 4.00 5.43
N CYS A 77 4.75 3.50 4.51
CA CYS A 77 3.34 3.25 4.74
C CYS A 77 3.06 1.77 4.45
N VAL A 78 2.31 1.12 5.34
CA VAL A 78 1.88 -0.28 5.16
C VAL A 78 0.38 -0.30 5.13
N LEU A 79 -0.19 -0.90 4.08
CA LEU A 79 -1.63 -1.04 3.89
C LEU A 79 -1.99 -2.52 3.83
N THR A 80 -3.12 -2.88 4.42
CA THR A 80 -3.79 -4.15 4.12
C THR A 80 -4.34 -4.12 2.68
N ALA A 81 -4.64 -5.29 2.11
CA ALA A 81 -5.30 -5.36 0.79
C ALA A 81 -6.58 -4.50 0.72
N ALA A 82 -7.39 -4.51 1.77
CA ALA A 82 -8.62 -3.71 1.84
C ALA A 82 -8.35 -2.20 1.85
N GLN A 83 -7.38 -1.75 2.66
CA GLN A 83 -6.99 -0.34 2.70
C GLN A 83 -6.40 0.14 1.37
N PHE A 84 -5.58 -0.69 0.73
CA PHE A 84 -5.04 -0.39 -0.60
C PHE A 84 -6.14 -0.23 -1.63
N LEU A 85 -7.07 -1.19 -1.73
CA LEU A 85 -8.17 -1.13 -2.70
C LEU A 85 -9.06 0.10 -2.46
N TYR A 86 -9.34 0.43 -1.20
CA TYR A 86 -10.07 1.65 -0.85
C TYR A 86 -9.33 2.92 -1.30
N ALA A 87 -8.03 3.02 -0.99
CA ALA A 87 -7.22 4.16 -1.39
C ALA A 87 -7.08 4.28 -2.92
N TYR A 88 -6.98 3.15 -3.61
CA TYR A 88 -6.88 3.06 -5.07
C TYR A 88 -8.17 3.50 -5.78
N GLU A 89 -9.34 3.08 -5.29
CA GLU A 89 -10.64 3.44 -5.88
C GLU A 89 -11.02 4.90 -5.61
N TYR A 90 -10.79 5.40 -4.40
CA TYR A 90 -11.29 6.70 -3.95
C TYR A 90 -10.23 7.80 -3.89
N HIS A 91 -8.99 7.55 -4.36
CA HIS A 91 -7.86 8.49 -4.21
C HIS A 91 -7.67 8.93 -2.75
N ALA A 92 -7.82 7.98 -1.80
CA ALA A 92 -8.34 8.27 -0.47
C ALA A 92 -7.28 8.63 0.60
N PHE A 93 -7.73 9.45 1.55
CA PHE A 93 -7.02 9.88 2.75
C PHE A 93 -7.05 8.76 3.81
N ALA A 94 -5.89 8.40 4.37
CA ALA A 94 -5.69 7.46 5.47
C ALA A 94 -5.50 8.15 6.83
#